data_AF-A0A3M8CJI2-F1
#
_entry.id   AF-A0A3M8CJI2-F1
#
_cell.length_a   1.000
_cell.length_b   1.000
_cell.length_c   1.000
_cell.angle_alpha   90.00
_cell.angle_beta   90.00
_cell.angle_gamma   90.00
#
_symmetry.space_group_name_H-M   'P 1'
#
loop_
_entity.id
_entity.type
_entity.pdbx_description
1 polymer ?
#
loop_
_entity_poly.entity_id
_entity_poly.type
_entity_poly.pdbx_seq_one_letter_code
_entity_poly.pdbx_strand_id
1 'polypeptide(L)' 'MGFFAVELMPALLPEMIEEYRRVLDTPIIAGGLLRTRDQMHIALNSGAIAVSVGSPTLWKENVHHVPSPVV' A
#
# COMPACT_ATOMS: atom_id res chain seq x y z
N MET A 1 -0.73 8.23 -22.41
CA MET A 1 -0.46 8.54 -21.00
C MET A 1 -0.13 7.22 -20.32
N GLY A 2 1.07 7.05 -19.75
CA GLY A 2 1.49 5.78 -19.15
C GLY A 2 0.91 5.59 -17.75
N PHE A 3 0.50 4.37 -17.43
CA PHE A 3 0.09 4.01 -16.07
C PHE A 3 1.35 3.79 -15.24
N PHE A 4 1.79 4.82 -14.52
CA PHE A 4 2.91 4.73 -13.59
C PHE A 4 2.37 4.66 -12.16
N ALA A 5 3.06 3.90 -11.31
CA ALA A 5 2.83 3.85 -9.88
C ALA A 5 4.15 4.13 -9.17
N VAL A 6 4.08 4.63 -7.94
CA VAL A 6 5.25 4.83 -7.08
C VAL A 6 5.23 3.82 -5.93
N GLU A 7 6.40 3.32 -5.54
CA GLU A 7 6.54 2.50 -4.33
C GLU A 7 6.99 3.39 -3.16
N LEU A 8 6.20 3.42 -2.08
CA LEU A 8 6.51 4.13 -0.86
C LEU A 8 7.05 3.15 0.18
N MET A 9 8.18 3.49 0.80
CA MET A 9 8.82 2.69 1.84
C MET A 9 9.20 3.53 3.06
N PRO A 10 9.08 2.98 4.29
CA PRO A 10 8.49 1.68 4.62
C PRO A 10 6.96 1.72 4.74
N ALA A 11 6.28 0.61 4.45
CA ALA A 11 4.82 0.46 4.53
C ALA A 11 4.25 0.54 5.97
N LEU A 12 5.11 0.46 7.00
CA LEU A 12 4.70 0.53 8.41
C LEU A 12 4.44 1.96 8.91
N LEU A 13 4.47 2.96 8.04
CA LEU A 13 4.16 4.36 8.35
C LEU A 13 2.84 4.77 7.67
N PRO A 14 1.68 4.35 8.20
CA PRO A 14 0.38 4.63 7.59
C PRO A 14 0.10 6.12 7.39
N GLU A 15 0.53 6.96 8.32
CA GLU A 15 0.39 8.42 8.23
C GLU A 15 1.09 9.02 7.01
N MET A 16 2.22 8.42 6.59
CA MET A 16 2.94 8.84 5.39
C MET A 16 2.19 8.39 4.13
N ILE A 17 1.62 7.19 4.12
CA ILE A 17 0.80 6.71 2.99
C ILE A 17 -0.39 7.65 2.79
N GLU A 18 -1.07 8.03 3.88
CA GLU A 18 -2.20 8.97 3.83
C GLU A 18 -1.78 10.37 3.36
N GLU A 19 -0.63 10.87 3.82
CA GLU A 19 -0.10 12.16 3.39
C GLU A 19 0.19 12.18 1.89
N TYR A 20 0.94 11.19 1.39
CA TYR A 20 1.27 11.10 -0.02
C TYR A 20 0.05 10.84 -0.90
N ARG A 21 -0.92 10.06 -0.42
CA ARG A 21 -2.17 9.83 -1.13
C ARG A 21 -2.99 11.10 -1.37
N ARG A 22 -2.84 12.12 -0.51
CA ARG A 22 -3.51 13.42 -0.65
C ARG A 22 -2.84 14.35 -1.65
N VAL A 23 -1.55 14.17 -1.93
CA VAL A 23 -0.77 15.11 -2.78
C VAL A 23 -0.35 14.50 -4.11
N LEU A 24 -0.43 13.17 -4.26
CA LEU A 24 -0.11 12.46 -5.49
C LEU A 24 -1.37 12.00 -6.20
N ASP A 25 -1.48 12.37 -7.48
CA ASP A 25 -2.43 11.77 -8.43
C ASP A 25 -1.95 10.40 -8.93
N THR A 26 -0.75 9.97 -8.52
CA THR A 26 -0.12 8.72 -8.93
C THR A 26 -0.41 7.61 -7.91
N PRO A 27 -0.87 6.42 -8.32
CA PRO A 27 -1.12 5.32 -7.40
C PRO A 27 0.11 4.90 -6.58
N ILE A 28 -0.13 4.56 -5.31
CA ILE A 28 0.91 4.19 -4.35
C ILE A 28 0.88 2.67 -4.11
N ILE A 29 2.03 2.03 -4.28
CA ILE A 29 2.31 0.67 -3.77
C ILE A 29 3.08 0.86 -2.45
N ALA A 30 2.64 0.24 -1.36
CA ALA A 30 3.35 0.32 -0.08
C ALA A 30 4.25 -0.91 0.12
N GLY A 31 5.54 -0.71 0.36
CA GLY A 31 6.52 -1.79 0.50
C GLY A 31 7.35 -1.72 1.78
N GLY A 32 7.82 -2.88 2.24
CA GLY A 32 8.86 -2.97 3.27
C GLY A 32 8.36 -3.16 4.71
N LEU A 33 9.10 -4.00 5.45
CA LEU A 33 8.91 -4.32 6.87
C LEU A 33 7.57 -4.97 7.28
N LEU A 34 6.70 -5.32 6.33
CA LEU A 34 5.48 -6.08 6.57
C LEU A 34 5.79 -7.50 7.07
N ARG A 35 5.16 -7.90 8.16
CA ARG A 35 5.30 -9.21 8.84
C ARG A 35 3.97 -9.89 9.14
N THR A 36 2.86 -9.14 9.17
CA THR A 36 1.53 -9.67 9.48
C THR A 36 0.49 -9.20 8.46
N ARG A 37 -0.60 -9.95 8.36
CA ARG A 37 -1.78 -9.59 7.55
C ARG A 37 -2.37 -8.23 7.96
N ASP A 38 -2.43 -7.95 9.26
CA ASP A 38 -2.98 -6.68 9.77
C ASP A 38 -2.17 -5.47 9.29
N GLN A 39 -0.85 -5.59 9.20
CA GLN A 39 0.00 -4.53 8.66
C GLN A 39 -0.28 -4.30 7.16
N MET A 40 -0.58 -5.36 6.39
CA MET A 40 -1.02 -5.22 5.01
C MET A 40 -2.36 -4.47 4.93
N HIS A 41 -3.32 -4.81 5.78
CA HIS A 41 -4.61 -4.12 5.85
C HIS A 41 -4.47 -2.65 6.21
N ILE A 42 -3.63 -2.31 7.19
CA ILE A 42 -3.37 -0.94 7.60
C ILE A 42 -2.81 -0.14 6.40
N ALA A 43 -1.78 -0.65 5.72
CA ALA A 43 -1.19 0.03 4.57
C ALA A 43 -2.19 0.27 3.43
N LEU A 44 -3.03 -0.73 3.11
CA LEU A 44 -4.08 -0.60 2.09
C LEU A 44 -5.15 0.41 2.51
N ASN A 45 -5.62 0.35 3.75
CA ASN A 45 -6.64 1.26 4.28
C ASN A 45 -6.15 2.71 4.37
N SER A 46 -4.84 2.92 4.52
CA SER A 46 -4.21 4.24 4.49
C SER A 46 -4.08 4.83 3.08
N GLY A 47 -4.47 4.08 2.03
CA GLY A 47 -4.59 4.61 0.67
C GLY A 47 -3.64 4.00 -0.36
N ALA A 48 -2.85 2.99 0.02
CA ALA A 48 -2.08 2.21 -0.96
C ALA A 48 -3.02 1.32 -1.80
N ILE A 49 -2.78 1.26 -3.10
CA ILE A 49 -3.57 0.40 -4.02
C ILE A 49 -3.11 -1.05 -3.99
N ALA A 50 -1.89 -1.30 -3.52
CA ALA A 50 -1.28 -2.62 -3.37
C ALA A 50 -0.19 -2.57 -2.30
N VAL A 51 0.18 -3.74 -1.79
CA VAL A 51 1.34 -3.92 -0.92
C VAL A 51 2.38 -4.83 -1.58
N SER A 52 3.64 -4.45 -1.43
CA SER A 52 4.81 -5.21 -1.89
C SER A 52 5.42 -5.95 -0.69
N VAL A 53 5.43 -7.30 -0.76
CA VAL A 53 5.85 -8.17 0.35
C VAL A 53 6.92 -9.16 -0.09
N GLY A 54 8.09 -9.08 0.54
CA GLY A 54 9.17 -10.05 0.34
C GLY A 54 9.03 -11.33 1.17
N SER A 55 8.13 -11.36 2.17
CA SER A 55 7.99 -12.51 3.07
C SER A 55 7.11 -13.60 2.46
N PRO A 56 7.63 -14.82 2.21
CA PRO A 56 6.85 -15.92 1.62
C PRO A 56 5.64 -16.34 2.46
N THR A 57 5.69 -16.13 3.77
CA THR A 57 4.57 -16.41 4.68
C THR A 57 3.33 -15.56 4.39
N LEU A 58 3.52 -14.34 3.84
CA LEU A 58 2.44 -13.40 3.57
C LEU A 58 1.84 -13.55 2.17
N TRP A 59 2.49 -14.30 1.27
CA TRP A 59 2.02 -14.44 -0.12
C TRP A 59 0.68 -15.16 -0.26
N LYS A 60 0.32 -15.96 0.75
CA LYS A 60 -0.95 -16.70 0.79
C LYS A 60 -2.04 -15.96 1.55
N GLU A 61 -1.74 -14.79 2.13
CA GLU A 61 -2.73 -14.01 2.83
C GLU A 61 -3.77 -13.47 1.87
N ASN A 62 -5.04 -13.68 2.21
CA ASN A 62 -6.15 -13.18 1.44
C ASN A 62 -6.53 -11.79 1.95
N VAL A 63 -6.05 -10.75 1.27
CA VAL A 63 -6.28 -9.36 1.67
C VAL A 63 -7.24 -8.73 0.65
N HIS A 64 -8.51 -8.66 0.99
CA HIS A 64 -9.52 -7.99 0.17
C HIS A 64 -9.54 -6.50 0.51
N HIS A 65 -9.25 -5.65 -0.47
CA HIS A 65 -9.36 -4.21 -0.37
C HIS A 65 -9.92 -3.66 -1.68
N VAL A 66 -10.89 -2.75 -1.58
CA VAL A 66 -11.43 -2.00 -2.72
C VAL A 66 -10.78 -0.61 -2.65
N PRO A 67 -9.88 -0.26 -3.58
CA PRO A 67 -9.24 1.05 -3.58
C PRO A 67 -10.27 2.18 -3.64
N SER A 68 -10.15 3.16 -2.74
CA SER A 68 -10.93 4.38 -2.85
C SER A 68 -10.55 5.12 -4.15
N PRO A 69 -11.53 5.65 -4.91
CA PRO A 69 -11.25 6.37 -6.16
C PRO A 69 -10.17 7.44 -5.96
N VAL A 70 -9.18 7.45 -6.85
CA VAL A 70 -8.26 8.59 -6.99
C VAL A 70 -9.14 9.75 -7.45
N VAL A 71 -9.39 10.70 -6.54
CA VAL A 71 -10.11 11.94 -6.81
C VAL A 71 -9.15 12.89 -7.49
#